data_AF-C3Z2N0-F1
#
_entry.id   AF-C3Z2N0-F1
#
_cell.length_a   1.000
_cell.length_b   1.000
_cell.length_c   1.000
_cell.angle_alpha   90.00
_cell.angle_beta   90.00
_cell.angle_gamma   90.00
#
_symmetry.space_group_name_H-M   'P 1'
#
loop_
_entity.id
_entity.type
_entity.pdbx_description
1 polymer ?
#
loop_
_entity_poly.entity_id
_entity_poly.type
_entity_poly.pdbx_seq_one_letter_code
_entity_poly.pdbx_strand_id
1 'polypeptide(L)'
;MRFYFSPQPFWIGDSKDTPMTGHFGLYRYCLGRGLTQTLQCEGRLDDFATIPSDAFKAATFFVGFSFLMILICIICMLLFFCVHAEKVYKICMWLQIVS
;
A
#
# COMPACT_ATOMS: atom_id res chain seq x y z
N MET A 1 0.70 2.57 -18.62
CA MET A 1 -0.32 2.38 -17.55
C MET A 1 0.41 2.18 -16.23
N ARG A 2 0.29 3.13 -15.31
CA ARG A 2 0.94 3.06 -13.99
C ARG A 2 -0.17 2.78 -12.98
N PHE A 3 -0.30 1.52 -12.56
CA PHE A 3 -1.30 1.09 -11.59
C PHE A 3 -0.98 1.73 -10.22
N TYR A 4 -1.88 2.58 -9.73
CA TYR A 4 -1.76 3.25 -8.44
C TYR A 4 -2.22 2.28 -7.33
N PHE A 5 -1.26 1.49 -6.84
CA PHE A 5 -1.36 0.75 -5.58
C PHE A 5 -1.34 1.77 -4.43
N SER A 6 -2.35 1.76 -3.54
CA SER A 6 -2.60 2.72 -2.44
C SER A 6 -1.79 4.04 -2.52
N PRO A 7 -2.35 5.11 -3.13
CA PRO A 7 -1.57 6.27 -3.56
C PRO A 7 -0.93 7.11 -2.47
N GLN A 8 -1.30 6.92 -1.20
CA GLN A 8 -0.97 7.86 -0.14
C GLN A 8 0.54 7.87 0.11
N PRO A 9 1.27 8.92 -0.31
CA PRO A 9 2.71 9.02 -0.15
C PRO A 9 3.08 9.44 1.29
N PHE A 10 2.09 9.77 2.11
CA PHE A 10 2.20 10.20 3.49
C PHE A 10 1.50 9.19 4.40
N TRP A 11 2.27 8.44 5.17
CA TRP A 11 1.79 7.63 6.29
C TRP A 11 2.15 8.29 7.61
N ILE A 12 3.37 8.81 7.71
CA ILE A 12 3.89 9.53 8.86
C ILE A 12 4.57 10.77 8.33
N GLY A 13 4.33 11.93 8.92
CA GLY A 13 4.85 13.20 8.42
C GLY A 13 5.06 14.21 9.52
N ASP A 14 6.02 15.10 9.28
CA ASP A 14 6.31 16.22 10.16
C ASP A 14 5.63 17.52 9.67
N SER A 15 5.49 18.53 10.53
CA SER A 15 4.89 19.82 10.17
C SER A 15 5.82 20.65 9.28
N LYS A 16 5.24 21.66 8.62
CA LYS A 16 6.00 22.62 7.80
C LYS A 16 6.89 23.56 8.63
N ASP A 17 6.66 23.62 9.94
CA ASP A 17 7.33 24.54 10.86
C ASP A 17 8.66 23.99 11.42
N THR A 18 9.00 22.74 11.10
CA THR A 18 10.27 22.16 11.57
C THR A 18 11.41 22.46 10.60
N PRO A 19 12.64 22.62 11.12
CA PRO A 19 13.83 22.89 10.30
C PRO A 19 14.16 21.77 9.30
N MET A 20 13.57 20.58 9.46
CA MET A 20 13.66 19.46 8.51
C MET A 20 12.26 18.85 8.26
N THR A 21 11.52 19.41 7.32
CA THR A 21 10.25 18.81 6.87
C THR A 21 10.50 17.48 6.16
N GLY A 22 9.75 16.45 6.52
CA GLY A 22 9.84 15.14 5.88
C GLY A 22 8.57 14.31 6.05
N HIS A 23 8.37 13.39 5.12
CA HIS A 23 7.25 12.45 5.13
C HIS A 23 7.72 11.04 4.77
N PHE A 24 7.23 10.07 5.52
CA PHE A 24 7.41 8.65 5.27
C PHE A 24 6.10 8.09 4.73
N GLY A 25 6.15 7.51 3.54
CA GLY A 25 5.13 6.63 3.00
C GLY A 25 5.49 5.16 3.26
N LEU A 26 4.63 4.27 2.78
CA LEU A 26 4.78 2.82 3.00
C LEU A 26 6.07 2.25 2.36
N TYR A 27 6.42 2.74 1.16
CA TYR A 27 7.55 2.23 0.36
C TYR A 27 8.49 3.34 -0.17
N ARG A 28 8.17 4.62 0.09
CA ARG A 28 9.02 5.77 -0.21
C ARG A 28 9.05 6.70 0.98
N TYR A 29 10.14 7.42 1.15
CA TYR A 29 10.24 8.49 2.12
C TYR A 29 10.89 9.70 1.46
N CYS A 30 10.49 10.89 1.90
CA CYS A 30 10.97 12.16 1.38
C CYS A 30 11.47 13.02 2.54
N LEU A 31 12.70 13.50 2.44
CA LEU A 31 13.33 14.35 3.46
C LEU A 31 13.71 15.69 2.83
N GLY A 32 13.37 16.79 3.50
CA GLY A 32 13.80 18.13 3.14
C GLY A 32 15.26 18.35 3.53
N ARG A 33 16.10 18.78 2.57
CA ARG A 33 17.52 19.12 2.81
C ARG A 33 17.76 20.61 2.60
N GLY A 34 18.28 21.29 3.64
CA GLY A 34 18.82 22.65 3.55
C GLY A 34 17.79 23.79 3.54
N LEU A 35 18.30 25.02 3.36
CA LEU A 35 17.55 26.29 3.39
C LEU A 35 16.44 26.41 2.32
N THR A 36 16.48 25.57 1.28
CA THR A 36 15.62 25.66 0.09
C THR A 36 14.38 24.76 0.13
N GLN A 37 14.08 24.09 1.25
CA GLN A 37 12.89 23.20 1.40
C GLN A 37 12.67 22.21 0.23
N THR A 38 13.72 21.81 -0.46
CA THR A 38 13.61 20.84 -1.56
C THR A 38 13.54 19.42 -0.97
N LEU A 39 12.42 18.73 -1.16
CA LEU A 39 12.23 17.35 -0.72
C LEU A 39 12.95 16.39 -1.66
N GLN A 40 13.91 15.63 -1.12
CA GLN A 40 14.53 14.51 -1.81
C GLN A 40 13.81 13.22 -1.42
N CYS A 41 13.24 12.53 -2.41
CA CYS A 41 12.47 11.31 -2.21
C CYS A 41 13.26 10.08 -2.62
N GLU A 42 13.37 9.12 -1.71
CA GLU A 42 14.05 7.84 -1.90
C GLU A 42 13.08 6.68 -1.66
N GLY A 43 13.38 5.53 -2.25
CA GLY A 43 12.58 4.30 -2.14
C GLY A 43 11.83 3.94 -3.42
N ARG A 44 11.79 2.63 -3.73
CA ARG A 44 11.05 2.06 -4.87
C ARG A 44 10.40 0.74 -4.44
N LEU A 45 9.18 0.47 -4.93
CA LEU A 45 8.49 -0.81 -4.74
C LEU A 45 9.22 -1.99 -5.37
N ASP A 46 9.98 -1.73 -6.43
CA ASP A 46 10.74 -2.75 -7.16
C ASP A 46 12.01 -3.18 -6.41
N ASP A 47 12.49 -2.33 -5.50
CA ASP A 47 13.70 -2.55 -4.73
C ASP A 47 13.40 -2.43 -3.23
N PHE A 48 12.99 -3.56 -2.64
CA PHE A 48 12.69 -3.65 -1.21
C PHE A 48 13.90 -3.34 -0.31
N ALA A 49 15.14 -3.34 -0.83
CA ALA A 49 16.30 -2.96 -0.03
C ALA A 49 16.35 -1.46 0.25
N THR A 50 15.70 -0.63 -0.58
CA THR A 50 15.62 0.83 -0.39
C THR A 50 14.65 1.26 0.72
N ILE A 51 13.85 0.34 1.26
CA ILE A 51 12.92 0.60 2.36
C ILE A 51 13.70 0.55 3.68
N PRO A 52 13.69 1.65 4.48
CA PRO A 52 14.63 1.83 5.59
C PRO A 52 14.41 0.93 6.80
N SER A 53 13.26 0.26 6.92
CA SER A 53 12.91 -0.58 8.08
C SER A 53 12.13 -1.82 7.68
N ASP A 54 12.44 -2.95 8.33
CA ASP A 54 11.80 -4.24 8.07
C ASP A 54 10.31 -4.24 8.45
N ALA A 55 9.90 -3.43 9.42
CA ALA A 55 8.49 -3.25 9.75
C ALA A 55 7.69 -2.65 8.57
N PHE A 56 8.26 -1.67 7.88
CA PHE A 56 7.64 -1.07 6.69
C PHE A 56 7.67 -2.01 5.47
N LYS A 57 8.71 -2.86 5.34
CA LYS A 57 8.73 -3.92 4.33
C LYS A 57 7.62 -4.94 4.56
N ALA A 58 7.44 -5.40 5.80
CA ALA A 58 6.37 -6.33 6.16
C ALA A 58 4.98 -5.69 5.96
N ALA A 59 4.81 -4.43 6.37
CA ALA A 59 3.57 -3.68 6.12
C ALA A 59 3.27 -3.55 4.62
N THR A 60 4.28 -3.28 3.79
CA THR A 60 4.14 -3.24 2.32
C THR A 60 3.66 -4.58 1.79
N PHE A 61 4.20 -5.70 2.29
CA PHE A 61 3.78 -7.04 1.91
C PHE A 61 2.33 -7.34 2.32
N PHE A 62 1.94 -7.07 3.56
CA PHE A 62 0.57 -7.36 4.04
C PHE A 62 -0.48 -6.49 3.34
N VAL A 63 -0.19 -5.20 3.14
CA VAL A 63 -1.05 -4.33 2.33
C VAL A 63 -1.12 -4.87 0.90
N GLY A 64 0.03 -5.25 0.31
CA GLY A 64 0.16 -6.06 -0.92
C GLY A 64 -0.86 -7.18 -1.03
N PHE A 65 -0.80 -8.06 -0.06
CA PHE A 65 -1.60 -9.27 0.03
C PHE A 65 -3.10 -8.99 0.18
N SER A 66 -3.47 -8.01 1.02
CA SER A 66 -4.85 -7.57 1.21
C SER A 66 -5.49 -7.13 -0.11
N PHE A 67 -4.80 -6.27 -0.88
CA PHE A 67 -5.26 -5.83 -2.19
C PHE A 67 -5.43 -6.99 -3.19
N LEU A 68 -4.53 -7.97 -3.17
CA LEU A 68 -4.64 -9.16 -4.02
C LEU A 68 -5.87 -10.00 -3.64
N MET A 69 -6.12 -10.21 -2.35
CA MET A 69 -7.30 -10.96 -1.87
C MET A 69 -8.61 -10.23 -2.22
N ILE A 70 -8.64 -8.90 -2.13
CA ILE A 70 -9.79 -8.10 -2.58
C ILE A 70 -10.00 -8.26 -4.10
N LEU A 71 -8.95 -8.25 -4.91
CA LEU A 71 -9.06 -8.48 -6.35
C LEU A 71 -9.62 -9.87 -6.66
N ILE A 72 -9.16 -10.90 -5.94
CA ILE A 72 -9.69 -12.26 -6.05
C ILE A 72 -11.17 -12.30 -5.66
N CYS A 73 -11.57 -11.60 -4.59
CA CYS A 73 -12.97 -11.47 -4.18
C CYS A 73 -13.83 -10.87 -5.30
N ILE A 74 -13.37 -9.81 -5.97
CA ILE A 74 -14.06 -9.20 -7.11
C ILE A 74 -14.23 -10.22 -8.26
N ILE A 75 -13.19 -10.99 -8.58
CA ILE A 75 -13.27 -12.04 -9.61
C ILE A 75 -14.23 -13.15 -9.18
N CYS A 76 -14.22 -13.56 -7.91
CA CYS A 76 -15.16 -14.54 -7.38
C CYS A 76 -16.62 -14.08 -7.49
N MET A 77 -16.90 -12.78 -7.36
CA MET A 77 -18.25 -12.24 -7.61
C MET A 77 -18.69 -12.44 -9.06
N LEU A 78 -17.77 -12.49 -10.04
CA LEU A 78 -18.14 -12.82 -11.43
C LEU A 78 -18.56 -14.28 -11.60
N LEU A 79 -18.20 -15.18 -10.67
CA LEU A 79 -18.60 -16.60 -10.71
C LEU A 79 -20.07 -16.83 -10.33
N PHE A 80 -20.81 -15.80 -9.90
CA PHE A 80 -22.27 -15.87 -9.68
C PHE A 80 -23.04 -16.37 -10.91
N PHE A 81 -22.50 -16.17 -12.12
CA PHE A 81 -23.14 -16.64 -13.35
C PHE A 81 -23.05 -18.16 -13.56
N CYS A 82 -22.10 -18.84 -12.90
CA CYS A 82 -21.83 -20.27 -13.13
C CYS A 82 -22.08 -21.14 -11.89
N VAL A 83 -22.08 -20.57 -10.68
CA VAL A 83 -22.13 -21.31 -9.41
C VAL A 83 -23.26 -20.76 -8.53
N HIS A 84 -23.84 -21.62 -7.68
CA HIS A 84 -24.89 -21.21 -6.74
C HIS A 84 -24.40 -20.07 -5.83
N ALA A 85 -25.25 -19.04 -5.70
CA ALA A 85 -24.93 -17.81 -4.98
C ALA A 85 -24.47 -18.04 -3.53
N GLU A 86 -25.06 -19.03 -2.85
CA GLU A 86 -24.68 -19.41 -1.48
C GLU A 86 -23.20 -19.82 -1.33
N LYS A 87 -22.59 -20.46 -2.33
CA LYS A 87 -21.18 -20.86 -2.28
C LYS A 87 -20.27 -19.66 -2.51
N VAL A 88 -20.63 -18.82 -3.47
CA VAL A 88 -19.87 -17.60 -3.82
C VAL A 88 -19.83 -16.65 -2.63
N TYR A 89 -20.97 -16.35 -2.00
CA TYR A 89 -21.01 -15.49 -0.80
C TYR A 89 -20.17 -16.04 0.35
N LYS A 90 -20.20 -17.36 0.59
CA LYS A 90 -19.36 -17.99 1.62
C LYS A 90 -17.87 -17.80 1.35
N ILE A 91 -17.43 -18.02 0.11
CA ILE A 91 -16.02 -17.88 -0.27
C ILE A 91 -15.58 -16.42 -0.13
N CYS A 92 -16.36 -15.47 -0.66
CA CYS A 92 -16.06 -14.05 -0.57
C CYS A 92 -16.05 -13.55 0.89
N MET A 93 -16.92 -14.06 1.75
CA MET A 93 -16.90 -13.77 3.18
C MET A 93 -15.57 -14.17 3.82
N TRP A 94 -15.09 -15.39 3.58
CA TRP A 94 -13.80 -15.84 4.12
C TRP A 94 -12.63 -15.04 3.56
N LEU A 95 -12.64 -14.73 2.26
CA LEU A 95 -11.61 -13.92 1.61
C LEU A 95 -11.56 -12.51 2.21
N GLN A 96 -12.70 -11.89 2.49
CA GLN A 96 -12.77 -10.54 3.04
C GLN A 96 -12.38 -10.48 4.53
N ILE A 97 -12.54 -11.57 5.28
CA ILE A 97 -12.06 -11.68 6.66
C ILE A 97 -10.52 -11.79 6.70
N VAL A 98 -9.93 -12.43 5.70
CA VAL A 98 -8.48 -12.65 5.62
C VAL A 98 -7.74 -11.46 4.99
N SER A 99 -8.41 -10.70 4.12
CA SER A 99 -7.86 -9.49 3.50
C SER A 99 -7.71 -8.35 4.50
#